data_AF-A0A924GU62-F1
#
_entry.id   AF-A0A924GU62-F1
#
_cell.length_a   1.000
_cell.length_b   1.000
_cell.length_c   1.000
_cell.angle_alpha   90.00
_cell.angle_beta   90.00
_cell.angle_gamma   90.00
#
_symmetry.space_group_name_H-M   'P 1'
#
loop_
_entity.id
_entity.type
_entity.pdbx_description
1 polymer ?
#
loop_
_entity_poly.entity_id
_entity_poly.type
_entity_poly.pdbx_seq_one_letter_code
_entity_poly.pdbx_strand_id
1 'polypeptide(L)'
;MSAPQSTRIASPRYPAPELANLPDDIKAKVLEVQEKAGFVPNVFLALARRPAEWRAFFAYHDALMLREESGLTKGDREMIVTTTSAANNCLYCVVAHGAILRIYEKKPLVADQVAVNYRKADITPRQRAMLDFAMKVC
;
A
#
# COMPACT_ATOMS: atom_id res chain seq x y z
N MET A 1 -4.49 10.58 36.39
CA MET A 1 -3.44 10.10 35.46
C MET A 1 -3.99 8.87 34.77
N SER A 2 -4.55 9.04 33.57
CA SER A 2 -5.19 7.95 32.83
C SER A 2 -4.11 7.08 32.19
N ALA A 3 -4.20 5.77 32.36
CA ALA A 3 -3.31 4.79 31.74
C ALA A 3 -3.21 5.03 30.21
N PRO A 4 -2.05 4.79 29.58
CA PRO A 4 -1.93 4.90 28.13
C PRO A 4 -2.96 3.95 27.51
N GLN A 5 -3.86 4.50 26.70
CA GLN A 5 -4.77 3.70 25.90
C GLN A 5 -3.91 2.74 25.08
N SER A 6 -4.05 1.44 25.34
CA SER A 6 -3.53 0.38 24.51
C SER A 6 -3.87 0.72 23.07
N THR A 7 -2.88 1.13 22.29
CA THR A 7 -3.00 1.22 20.83
C THR A 7 -3.47 -0.15 20.40
N ARG A 8 -4.72 -0.25 19.94
CA ARG A 8 -5.23 -1.50 19.38
C ARG A 8 -4.43 -1.75 18.10
N ILE A 9 -3.29 -2.41 18.22
CA ILE A 9 -2.77 -3.22 17.13
C ILE A 9 -3.92 -4.18 16.82
N ALA A 10 -4.49 -4.07 15.62
CA ALA A 10 -5.57 -4.91 15.16
C ALA A 10 -5.28 -6.36 15.57
N SER A 11 -6.22 -6.98 16.29
CA SER A 11 -6.13 -8.36 16.79
C SER A 11 -5.57 -9.26 15.69
N PRO A 12 -4.38 -9.87 15.85
CA PRO A 12 -3.78 -10.49 14.70
C PRO A 12 -4.31 -11.93 14.67
N ARG A 13 -4.98 -12.28 13.57
CA ARG A 13 -5.36 -13.66 13.22
C ARG A 13 -4.14 -14.61 13.25
N TYR A 14 -2.92 -14.07 13.17
CA TYR A 14 -1.64 -14.78 13.21
C TYR A 14 -0.69 -14.15 14.23
N PRO A 15 0.30 -14.88 14.75
CA PRO A 15 1.31 -14.30 15.63
C PRO A 15 2.11 -13.18 14.94
N ALA A 16 2.37 -12.10 15.66
CA ALA A 16 3.27 -11.05 15.20
C ALA A 16 4.73 -11.55 15.29
N PRO A 17 5.62 -11.17 14.34
CA PRO A 17 7.03 -11.49 14.47
C PRO A 17 7.70 -10.62 15.54
N GLU A 18 8.63 -11.21 16.27
CA GLU A 18 9.54 -10.43 17.12
C GLU A 18 10.65 -9.83 16.27
N LEU A 19 10.78 -8.49 16.29
CA LEU A 19 11.78 -7.76 15.49
C LEU A 19 13.22 -8.22 15.76
N ALA A 20 13.51 -8.69 16.98
CA ALA A 20 14.82 -9.20 17.36
C ALA A 20 15.20 -10.49 16.63
N ASN A 21 14.21 -11.28 16.20
CA ASN A 21 14.40 -12.60 15.58
C ASN A 21 14.24 -12.55 14.05
N LEU A 22 14.05 -11.37 13.47
CA LEU A 22 13.97 -11.21 12.03
C LEU A 22 15.36 -11.37 11.39
N PRO A 23 15.47 -12.02 10.22
CA PRO A 23 16.69 -12.00 9.42
C PRO A 23 17.18 -10.57 9.16
N ASP A 24 18.50 -10.38 9.15
CA ASP A 24 19.15 -9.07 9.10
C ASP A 24 18.72 -8.24 7.87
N ASP A 25 18.53 -8.88 6.72
CA ASP A 25 18.08 -8.22 5.49
C ASP A 25 16.66 -7.65 5.62
N ILE A 26 15.74 -8.40 6.24
CA ILE A 26 14.37 -7.96 6.50
C ILE A 26 14.37 -6.83 7.54
N LYS A 27 15.16 -6.99 8.61
CA LYS A 27 15.29 -5.98 9.66
C LYS A 27 15.84 -4.66 9.12
N ALA A 28 16.88 -4.73 8.28
CA ALA A 28 17.45 -3.57 7.61
C ALA A 28 16.39 -2.85 6.77
N LYS A 29 15.57 -3.58 5.99
CA LYS A 29 14.53 -2.97 5.16
C LYS A 29 13.40 -2.34 5.99
N VAL A 30 13.02 -2.96 7.11
CA VAL A 30 12.05 -2.42 8.06
C VAL A 30 12.54 -1.11 8.68
N LEU A 31 13.81 -1.04 9.05
CA LEU A 31 14.41 0.19 9.59
C LEU A 31 14.53 1.28 8.52
N GLU A 32 14.92 0.93 7.29
CA GLU A 32 14.99 1.87 6.17
C GLU A 32 13.63 2.52 5.88
N VAL A 33 12.54 1.73 5.85
CA VAL A 33 11.21 2.30 5.64
C VAL A 33 10.74 3.13 6.83
N GLN A 34 11.09 2.74 8.06
CA GLN A 34 10.78 3.52 9.26
C GLN A 34 11.42 4.90 9.22
N GLU A 35 12.69 4.98 8.82
CA GLU A 35 13.43 6.25 8.70
C GLU A 35 12.80 7.15 7.64
N LYS A 36 12.42 6.58 6.48
CA LYS A 36 11.85 7.34 5.36
C LYS A 36 10.41 7.79 5.58
N ALA A 37 9.58 6.94 6.18
CA ALA A 37 8.14 7.17 6.34
C ALA A 37 7.75 7.70 7.73
N GLY A 38 8.65 7.62 8.72
CA GLY A 38 8.36 7.96 10.13
C GLY A 38 7.60 6.87 10.89
N PHE A 39 7.24 5.76 10.23
CA PHE A 39 6.59 4.59 10.81
C PHE A 39 6.82 3.35 9.94
N VAL A 40 6.53 2.15 10.45
CA VAL A 40 6.58 0.91 9.66
C VAL A 40 5.17 0.55 9.18
N PRO A 41 4.90 0.49 7.87
CA PRO A 41 3.61 0.02 7.37
C PRO A 41 3.36 -1.43 7.78
N ASN A 42 2.16 -1.73 8.30
CA ASN A 42 1.87 -3.03 8.92
C ASN A 42 2.11 -4.24 8.00
N VAL A 43 2.02 -4.09 6.67
CA VAL A 43 2.33 -5.18 5.72
C VAL A 43 3.75 -5.72 5.87
N PHE A 44 4.72 -4.86 6.21
CA PHE A 44 6.10 -5.28 6.46
C PHE A 44 6.18 -6.25 7.64
N LEU A 45 5.47 -5.95 8.73
CA LEU A 45 5.47 -6.76 9.94
C LEU A 45 4.56 -7.99 9.79
N ALA A 46 3.41 -7.84 9.15
CA ALA A 46 2.43 -8.92 8.97
C ALA A 46 3.00 -10.08 8.14
N LEU A 47 3.79 -9.79 7.10
CA LEU A 47 4.42 -10.81 6.26
C LEU A 47 5.74 -11.34 6.83
N ALA A 48 6.42 -10.60 7.71
CA ALA A 48 7.76 -10.95 8.16
C ALA A 48 7.81 -12.26 8.99
N ARG A 49 6.67 -12.77 9.47
CA ARG A 49 6.57 -14.12 10.06
C ARG A 49 6.93 -15.25 9.07
N ARG A 50 6.92 -14.97 7.77
CA ARG A 50 7.27 -15.91 6.69
C ARG A 50 8.34 -15.27 5.80
N PRO A 51 9.62 -15.33 6.18
CA PRO A 51 10.69 -14.60 5.48
C PRO A 51 10.80 -14.87 3.98
N ALA A 52 10.59 -16.10 3.53
CA ALA A 52 10.61 -16.43 2.10
C ALA A 52 9.45 -15.77 1.33
N GLU A 53 8.23 -15.79 1.90
CA GLU A 53 7.05 -15.13 1.33
C GLU A 53 7.22 -13.60 1.33
N TRP A 54 7.78 -13.04 2.41
CA TRP A 54 8.09 -11.62 2.52
C TRP A 54 9.04 -11.16 1.41
N ARG A 55 10.15 -11.90 1.18
CA ARG A 55 11.13 -11.55 0.13
C ARG A 55 10.51 -11.61 -1.26
N ALA A 56 9.75 -12.67 -1.54
CA ALA A 56 9.05 -12.80 -2.82
C ALA A 56 8.04 -11.67 -3.04
N PHE A 57 7.27 -11.30 -2.00
CA PHE A 57 6.29 -10.23 -2.06
C PHE A 57 6.95 -8.88 -2.39
N PHE A 58 7.99 -8.48 -1.65
CA PHE A 58 8.63 -7.19 -1.87
C PHE A 58 9.45 -7.13 -3.16
N ALA A 59 10.06 -8.24 -3.58
CA ALA A 59 10.69 -8.33 -4.90
C ALA A 59 9.66 -8.11 -6.03
N TYR A 60 8.48 -8.71 -5.93
CA TYR A 60 7.41 -8.54 -6.92
C TYR A 60 6.80 -7.14 -6.88
N HIS A 61 6.61 -6.59 -5.67
CA HIS A 61 6.20 -5.20 -5.47
C HIS A 61 7.16 -4.24 -6.18
N ASP A 62 8.46 -4.36 -5.94
CA ASP A 62 9.44 -3.43 -6.50
C ASP A 62 9.53 -3.56 -8.03
N ALA A 63 9.46 -4.79 -8.56
CA ALA A 63 9.43 -5.04 -10.00
C ALA A 63 8.24 -4.37 -10.72
N LEU A 64 7.14 -4.10 -10.02
CA LEU A 64 5.95 -3.44 -10.58
C LEU A 64 5.88 -1.94 -10.24
N MET A 65 6.04 -1.61 -8.97
CA MET A 65 5.79 -0.28 -8.41
C MET A 65 6.99 0.66 -8.59
N LEU A 66 8.21 0.13 -8.67
CA LEU A 66 9.44 0.93 -8.80
C LEU A 66 10.07 0.85 -10.20
N ARG A 67 9.45 0.13 -11.15
CA ARG A 67 9.92 0.04 -12.54
C ARG A 67 10.04 1.42 -13.19
N GLU A 68 11.27 1.85 -13.52
CA GLU A 68 11.55 3.18 -14.05
C GLU A 68 11.05 3.37 -15.48
N GLU A 69 11.22 2.35 -16.34
CA GLU A 69 10.85 2.37 -17.77
C GLU A 69 9.33 2.17 -18.02
N SER A 70 8.48 2.37 -17.02
CA SER A 70 7.03 2.18 -17.19
C SER A 70 6.38 3.40 -17.84
N GLY A 71 5.45 3.17 -18.77
CA GLY A 71 4.55 4.21 -19.29
C GLY A 71 3.47 4.69 -18.31
N LEU A 72 3.47 4.18 -17.07
CA LEU A 72 2.61 4.60 -15.96
C LEU A 72 3.42 5.38 -14.93
N THR A 73 2.93 6.56 -14.55
CA THR A 73 3.50 7.35 -13.46
C THR A 73 3.34 6.62 -12.12
N LYS A 74 4.03 7.10 -11.07
CA LYS A 74 3.82 6.56 -9.71
C LYS A 74 2.38 6.77 -9.23
N GLY A 75 1.81 7.94 -9.50
CA GLY A 75 0.40 8.23 -9.18
C GLY A 75 -0.57 7.34 -9.95
N ASP A 76 -0.34 7.07 -11.24
CA ASP A 76 -1.17 6.14 -12.02
C ASP A 76 -1.20 4.74 -11.41
N ARG A 77 -0.05 4.23 -10.95
CA ARG A 77 0.05 2.91 -10.30
C ARG A 77 -0.73 2.88 -8.99
N GLU A 78 -0.56 3.89 -8.14
CA GLU A 78 -1.31 3.99 -6.89
C GLU A 78 -2.82 4.18 -7.11
N MET A 79 -3.20 4.82 -8.22
CA MET A 79 -4.60 4.98 -8.62
C MET A 79 -5.22 3.64 -9.00
N ILE A 80 -4.51 2.83 -9.80
CA ILE A 80 -4.92 1.45 -10.09
C ILE A 80 -5.10 0.66 -8.79
N VAL A 81 -4.09 0.67 -7.91
CA VAL A 81 -4.13 -0.10 -6.66
C VAL A 81 -5.29 0.35 -5.77
N THR A 82 -5.49 1.66 -5.61
CA THR A 82 -6.57 2.19 -4.76
C THR A 82 -7.94 1.77 -5.29
N THR A 83 -8.17 1.87 -6.61
CA THR A 83 -9.45 1.49 -7.24
C THR A 83 -9.73 0.00 -7.17
N THR A 84 -8.76 -0.86 -7.50
CA THR A 84 -8.96 -2.33 -7.44
C THR A 84 -9.04 -2.83 -5.99
N SER A 85 -8.35 -2.18 -5.05
CA SER A 85 -8.48 -2.45 -3.62
C SER A 85 -9.88 -2.14 -3.12
N ALA A 86 -10.47 -1.03 -3.56
CA ALA A 86 -11.82 -0.66 -3.20
C ALA A 86 -12.86 -1.63 -3.77
N ALA A 87 -12.67 -2.08 -5.02
CA ALA A 87 -13.51 -3.11 -5.63
C ALA A 87 -13.49 -4.44 -4.84
N ASN A 88 -12.34 -4.75 -4.21
CA ASN A 88 -12.15 -5.93 -3.39
C ASN A 88 -12.43 -5.72 -1.89
N ASN A 89 -12.96 -4.56 -1.49
CA ASN A 89 -13.21 -4.21 -0.09
C ASN A 89 -11.96 -4.37 0.82
N CYS A 90 -10.76 -4.17 0.27
CA CYS A 90 -9.51 -4.33 1.01
C CYS A 90 -9.20 -3.07 1.82
N LEU A 91 -9.63 -3.06 3.09
CA LEU A 91 -9.44 -1.91 4.00
C LEU A 91 -7.99 -1.43 4.05
N TYR A 92 -7.03 -2.34 4.25
CA TYR A 92 -5.62 -1.97 4.39
C TYR A 92 -5.12 -1.27 3.12
N CYS A 93 -5.35 -1.86 1.96
CA CYS A 93 -4.82 -1.34 0.71
C CYS A 93 -5.49 -0.03 0.30
N VAL A 94 -6.82 0.10 0.46
CA VAL A 94 -7.53 1.37 0.18
C VAL A 94 -6.96 2.51 1.02
N VAL A 95 -6.74 2.29 2.31
CA VAL A 95 -6.22 3.34 3.21
C VAL A 95 -4.76 3.66 2.91
N ALA A 96 -3.92 2.63 2.77
CA ALA A 96 -2.48 2.81 2.55
C ALA A 96 -2.19 3.45 1.19
N HIS A 97 -2.66 2.83 0.10
CA HIS A 97 -2.40 3.31 -1.26
C HIS A 97 -3.17 4.60 -1.57
N GLY A 98 -4.35 4.81 -0.96
CA GLY A 98 -5.03 6.10 -1.04
C GLY A 98 -4.21 7.25 -0.43
N ALA A 99 -3.47 7.01 0.67
CA ALA A 99 -2.57 8.01 1.23
C ALA A 99 -1.38 8.30 0.30
N ILE A 100 -0.77 7.26 -0.27
CA ILE A 100 0.36 7.40 -1.19
C ILE A 100 -0.08 8.11 -2.48
N LEU A 101 -1.26 7.76 -3.01
CA LEU A 101 -1.86 8.41 -4.18
C LEU A 101 -2.02 9.92 -3.97
N ARG A 102 -2.55 10.35 -2.82
CA ARG A 102 -2.68 11.78 -2.50
C ARG A 102 -1.33 12.50 -2.48
N ILE A 103 -0.26 11.83 -2.03
CA ILE A 103 1.09 12.37 -2.01
C ILE A 103 1.63 12.53 -3.44
N TYR A 104 1.55 11.48 -4.27
CA TYR A 104 2.11 11.53 -5.63
C TYR A 104 1.34 12.46 -6.56
N GLU A 105 0.01 12.42 -6.55
CA GLU A 105 -0.82 13.28 -7.40
C GLU A 105 -0.95 14.71 -6.86
N LYS A 106 -0.58 14.94 -5.60
CA LYS A 106 -0.80 16.22 -4.88
C LYS A 106 -2.26 16.68 -4.94
N LYS A 107 -3.19 15.71 -5.01
CA LYS A 107 -4.64 15.92 -5.06
C LYS A 107 -5.29 15.28 -3.84
N PRO A 108 -5.68 16.04 -2.81
CA PRO A 108 -6.16 15.47 -1.55
C PRO A 108 -7.47 14.70 -1.67
N LEU A 109 -8.28 14.97 -2.70
CA LEU A 109 -9.61 14.35 -2.88
C LEU A 109 -9.60 13.12 -3.79
N VAL A 110 -8.54 12.92 -4.59
CA VAL A 110 -8.59 11.94 -5.70
C VAL A 110 -8.70 10.51 -5.19
N ALA A 111 -8.06 10.17 -4.07
CA ALA A 111 -8.10 8.83 -3.51
C ALA A 111 -9.50 8.40 -3.08
N ASP A 112 -10.21 9.27 -2.38
CA ASP A 112 -11.59 9.05 -1.94
C ASP A 112 -12.53 8.89 -3.14
N GLN A 113 -12.35 9.72 -4.18
CA GLN A 113 -13.14 9.64 -5.40
C GLN A 113 -12.91 8.33 -6.14
N VAL A 114 -11.64 7.91 -6.34
CA VAL A 114 -11.34 6.68 -7.07
C VAL A 114 -11.66 5.41 -6.28
N ALA A 115 -11.66 5.48 -4.95
CA ALA A 115 -12.09 4.38 -4.08
C ALA A 115 -13.62 4.23 -4.07
N VAL A 116 -14.38 5.33 -3.96
CA VAL A 116 -15.85 5.26 -3.88
C VAL A 116 -16.48 5.04 -5.26
N ASN A 117 -16.06 5.82 -6.26
CA ASN A 117 -16.53 5.69 -7.64
C ASN A 117 -15.59 6.40 -8.62
N TYR A 118 -14.58 5.69 -9.13
CA TYR A 118 -13.61 6.26 -10.07
C TYR A 118 -14.22 6.87 -11.35
N ARG A 119 -15.44 6.46 -11.72
CA ARG A 119 -16.17 7.04 -12.86
C ARG A 119 -16.66 8.48 -12.61
N LYS A 120 -16.55 8.97 -11.38
CA LYS A 120 -16.87 10.36 -11.00
C LYS A 120 -15.65 11.12 -10.49
N ALA A 121 -14.46 10.52 -10.53
CA ALA A 121 -13.23 11.16 -10.06
C ALA A 121 -12.75 12.26 -11.01
N ASP A 122 -12.06 13.25 -10.44
CA ASP A 122 -11.34 14.31 -11.15
C ASP A 122 -10.01 13.77 -11.74
N ILE A 123 -10.16 12.93 -12.77
CA ILE A 123 -9.07 12.26 -13.46
C ILE A 123 -9.21 12.42 -14.97
N THR A 124 -8.09 12.35 -15.68
CA THR A 124 -8.09 12.52 -17.14
C THR A 124 -8.81 11.35 -17.85
N PRO A 125 -9.25 11.54 -19.11
CA PRO A 125 -9.79 10.44 -19.91
C PRO A 125 -8.83 9.25 -20.06
N ARG A 126 -7.51 9.52 -20.13
CA ARG A 126 -6.45 8.49 -20.15
C ARG A 126 -6.46 7.67 -18.86
N GLN A 127 -6.46 8.33 -17.70
CA GLN A 127 -6.50 7.65 -16.40
C GLN A 127 -7.79 6.87 -16.21
N ARG A 128 -8.92 7.41 -16.66
CA ARG A 128 -10.19 6.67 -16.64
C ARG A 128 -10.13 5.39 -17.47
N ALA A 129 -9.65 5.46 -18.70
CA ALA A 129 -9.51 4.28 -19.56
C ALA A 129 -8.54 3.23 -18.97
N MET A 130 -7.46 3.70 -18.33
CA MET A 130 -6.55 2.83 -17.57
C MET A 130 -7.29 2.10 -16.43
N LEU A 131 -8.10 2.80 -15.66
CA LEU A 131 -8.89 2.20 -14.57
C LEU A 131 -10.01 1.28 -15.10
N ASP A 132 -10.64 1.61 -16.23
CA ASP A 132 -11.62 0.74 -16.88
C ASP A 132 -11.01 -0.62 -17.25
N PHE A 133 -9.78 -0.62 -17.77
CA PHE A 133 -9.04 -1.85 -18.05
C PHE A 133 -8.67 -2.59 -16.76
N ALA A 134 -8.12 -1.90 -15.77
CA ALA A 134 -7.77 -2.51 -14.48
C ALA A 134 -8.98 -3.18 -13.81
N MET A 135 -10.14 -2.54 -13.86
CA MET A 135 -11.41 -3.07 -13.33
C MET A 135 -11.97 -4.25 -14.12
N LYS A 136 -11.51 -4.49 -15.34
CA LYS A 136 -11.86 -5.68 -16.13
C LYS A 136 -10.96 -6.88 -15.81
N VAL A 137 -9.72 -6.62 -15.41
CA VAL A 137 -8.74 -7.64 -15.01
C VAL A 137 -8.92 -8.08 -13.55
N CYS A 138 -9.32 -7.12 -12.70
CA CYS A 138 -9.60 -7.29 -11.28
C CYS A 138 -10.80 -8.21 -11.02
#